data_AF-A0A2E4W9Z4-F1
#
_entry.id   AF-A0A2E4W9Z4-F1
#
_cell.length_a   1.000
_cell.length_b   1.000
_cell.length_c   1.000
_cell.angle_alpha   90.00
_cell.angle_beta   90.00
_cell.angle_gamma   90.00
#
_symmetry.space_group_name_H-M   'P 1'
#
loop_
_entity.id
_entity.type
_entity.pdbx_description
1 polymer ?
#
loop_
_entity_poly.entity_id
_entity_poly.type
_entity_poly.pdbx_seq_one_letter_code
_entity_poly.pdbx_strand_id
1 'polypeptide(L)'
;MAVHTTRKGLRLPITGEPRQDIETAGAPRRVGVVAADYIGLRPTMHVSVGDEVRRGQLLMEDKLALGVRHTAPAEGRILAVNRGHRRALKSVIIELSRGELEGRPDAPRF
;
A
#
# COMPACT_ATOMS: atom_id res chain seq x y z
N MET A 1 -29.22 4.71 -34.84
CA MET A 1 -28.56 3.45 -34.43
C MET A 1 -28.72 3.31 -32.93
N ALA A 2 -29.43 2.28 -32.46
CA ALA A 2 -29.64 2.05 -31.03
C ALA A 2 -28.49 1.21 -30.47
N VAL A 3 -27.82 1.70 -29.44
CA VAL A 3 -26.82 0.93 -28.69
C VAL A 3 -27.58 -0.04 -27.78
N HIS A 4 -27.56 -1.33 -28.11
CA HIS A 4 -28.12 -2.38 -27.26
C HIS A 4 -27.08 -2.82 -26.22
N THR A 5 -27.29 -2.47 -24.95
CA THR A 5 -26.42 -2.88 -23.84
C THR A 5 -26.96 -4.15 -23.18
N THR A 6 -26.31 -5.29 -23.40
CA THR A 6 -26.67 -6.55 -22.74
C THR A 6 -25.88 -6.71 -21.44
N ARG A 7 -26.56 -6.78 -20.29
CA ARG A 7 -25.96 -6.82 -18.93
C ARG A 7 -25.90 -8.21 -18.29
N LYS A 8 -26.19 -9.30 -19.02
CA LYS A 8 -26.19 -10.66 -18.45
C LYS A 8 -24.75 -11.19 -18.32
N GLY A 9 -24.08 -10.81 -17.24
CA GLY A 9 -22.85 -11.46 -16.80
C GLY A 9 -23.14 -12.82 -16.12
N LEU A 10 -22.15 -13.71 -16.15
CA LEU A 10 -22.20 -15.00 -15.44
C LEU A 10 -22.01 -14.77 -13.93
N ARG A 11 -22.97 -15.22 -13.10
CA ARG A 11 -22.78 -15.27 -11.64
C ARG A 11 -21.90 -16.47 -11.31
N LEU A 12 -20.65 -16.21 -10.90
CA LEU A 12 -19.71 -17.27 -10.54
C LEU A 12 -20.23 -18.04 -9.30
N PRO A 13 -20.38 -19.37 -9.35
CA PRO A 13 -20.86 -20.18 -8.23
C PRO A 13 -19.73 -20.45 -7.23
N ILE A 14 -19.27 -19.40 -6.55
CA ILE A 14 -18.23 -19.50 -5.50
C ILE A 14 -18.87 -19.46 -4.11
N THR A 15 -18.42 -20.35 -3.23
CA THR A 15 -18.78 -20.35 -1.80
C THR A 15 -17.91 -19.37 -1.00
N GLY A 16 -18.35 -18.96 0.19
CA GLY A 16 -17.58 -18.08 1.08
C GLY A 16 -17.94 -16.59 0.97
N GLU A 17 -19.21 -16.28 0.68
CA GLU A 17 -19.69 -14.90 0.68
C GLU A 17 -19.49 -14.28 2.08
N PRO A 18 -18.87 -13.09 2.18
CA PRO A 18 -18.62 -12.46 3.46
C PRO A 18 -19.94 -11.95 4.05
N ARG A 19 -20.05 -12.01 5.38
CA ARG A 19 -21.14 -11.36 6.10
C ARG A 19 -21.04 -9.85 5.88
N GLN A 20 -22.17 -9.20 5.55
CA GLN A 20 -22.21 -7.78 5.22
C GLN A 20 -22.27 -6.90 6.48
N ASP A 21 -21.36 -7.17 7.42
CA ASP A 21 -21.22 -6.47 8.69
C ASP A 21 -19.79 -5.96 8.85
N ILE A 22 -19.62 -4.83 9.55
CA ILE A 22 -18.29 -4.28 9.85
C ILE A 22 -17.89 -4.72 11.25
N GLU A 23 -16.75 -5.41 11.34
CA GLU A 23 -16.16 -5.86 12.59
C GLU A 23 -14.76 -5.25 12.77
N THR A 24 -14.40 -4.95 14.01
CA THR A 24 -13.05 -4.47 14.32
C THR A 24 -12.07 -5.63 14.26
N ALA A 25 -11.22 -5.65 13.23
CA ALA A 25 -10.09 -6.55 13.15
C ALA A 25 -8.92 -6.08 14.02
N GLY A 26 -8.01 -6.98 14.38
CA GLY A 26 -6.77 -6.63 15.05
C GLY A 26 -5.88 -5.73 14.18
N ALA A 27 -5.23 -4.74 14.81
CA ALA A 27 -4.34 -3.83 14.09
C ALA A 27 -3.16 -4.58 13.44
N PRO A 28 -2.87 -4.36 12.15
CA PRO A 28 -1.74 -5.00 11.49
C PRO A 28 -0.44 -4.46 12.08
N ARG A 29 0.54 -5.33 12.31
CA ARG A 29 1.87 -4.90 12.78
C ARG A 29 2.72 -4.26 11.68
N ARG A 30 2.40 -4.57 10.43
CA ARG A 30 3.17 -4.17 9.25
C ARG A 30 2.22 -3.87 8.11
N VAL A 31 2.59 -2.87 7.32
CA VAL A 31 1.91 -2.51 6.08
C VAL A 31 2.93 -2.41 4.97
N GLY A 32 2.49 -2.40 3.71
CA GLY A 32 3.40 -2.21 2.61
C GLY A 32 2.76 -1.66 1.36
N VAL A 33 3.59 -1.01 0.56
CA VAL A 33 3.25 -0.57 -0.80
C VAL A 33 3.79 -1.61 -1.77
N VAL A 34 2.91 -2.18 -2.60
CA VAL A 34 3.25 -3.22 -3.56
C VAL A 34 3.39 -2.61 -4.95
N ALA A 35 4.53 -2.87 -5.60
CA ALA A 35 4.83 -2.28 -6.90
C ALA A 35 3.91 -2.80 -8.02
N ALA A 36 3.41 -4.02 -7.90
CA ALA A 36 2.54 -4.66 -8.89
C ALA A 36 1.17 -3.98 -9.04
N ASP A 37 0.76 -3.19 -8.04
CA ASP A 37 -0.49 -2.41 -8.09
C ASP A 37 -0.39 -1.22 -9.06
N TYR A 38 0.83 -0.87 -9.48
CA TYR A 38 1.12 0.27 -10.34
C TYR A 38 1.72 -0.20 -11.68
N ILE A 39 0.89 -0.21 -12.72
CA ILE A 39 1.25 -0.70 -14.04
C ILE A 39 2.38 0.18 -14.62
N GLY A 40 3.51 -0.45 -14.97
CA GLY A 40 4.64 0.22 -15.62
C GLY A 40 5.56 1.00 -14.68
N LEU A 41 5.36 0.94 -13.36
CA LEU A 41 6.10 1.70 -12.36
C LEU A 41 7.63 1.61 -12.55
N ARG A 42 8.28 2.77 -12.64
CA ARG A 42 9.74 2.90 -12.57
C ARG A 42 10.14 3.73 -11.34
N PRO A 43 10.38 3.08 -10.19
CA PRO A 43 10.48 3.80 -8.93
C PRO A 43 11.85 4.49 -8.77
N THR A 44 11.81 5.76 -8.40
CA THR A 44 12.90 6.48 -7.74
C THR A 44 12.65 6.39 -6.24
N MET A 45 13.56 5.75 -5.49
CA MET A 45 13.39 5.61 -4.03
C MET A 45 13.83 6.87 -3.30
N HIS A 46 13.06 7.29 -2.30
CA HIS A 46 13.38 8.39 -1.38
C HIS A 46 13.62 7.91 0.06
N VAL A 47 13.50 6.59 0.30
CA VAL A 47 13.73 5.95 1.58
C VAL A 47 14.59 4.71 1.43
N SER A 48 15.23 4.31 2.53
CA SER A 48 16.05 3.12 2.70
C SER A 48 15.56 2.28 3.88
N VAL A 49 16.01 1.03 3.93
CA VAL A 49 15.74 0.16 5.09
C VAL A 49 16.36 0.80 6.34
N GLY A 50 15.57 0.86 7.40
CA GLY A 50 15.95 1.46 8.66
C GLY A 50 15.42 2.88 8.87
N ASP A 51 14.99 3.57 7.81
CA ASP A 51 14.47 4.93 7.90
C ASP A 51 13.15 4.98 8.66
N GLU A 52 12.95 6.04 9.45
CA GLU A 52 11.66 6.35 10.04
C GLU A 52 10.82 7.18 9.06
N VAL A 53 9.53 6.85 8.97
CA VAL A 53 8.58 7.50 8.08
C VAL A 53 7.31 7.89 8.84
N ARG A 54 6.74 9.04 8.47
CA ARG A 54 5.42 9.49 8.93
C ARG A 54 4.34 9.14 7.91
N ARG A 55 3.08 9.09 8.35
CA ARG A 55 1.93 9.03 7.44
C ARG A 55 2.03 10.12 6.38
N GLY A 56 1.86 9.76 5.11
CA GLY A 56 1.93 10.69 4.00
C GLY A 56 3.36 11.09 3.57
N GLN A 57 4.41 10.63 4.24
CA GLN A 57 5.79 10.89 3.82
C GLN A 57 6.12 10.21 2.48
N LEU A 58 6.90 10.87 1.63
CA LEU A 58 7.31 10.35 0.32
C LEU A 58 8.18 9.10 0.46
N LEU A 59 7.77 7.99 -0.18
CA LEU A 59 8.55 6.75 -0.28
C LEU A 59 9.26 6.64 -1.62
N MET A 60 8.55 6.90 -2.70
CA MET A 60 9.06 6.78 -4.06
C MET A 60 8.27 7.64 -5.06
N GLU A 61 8.92 8.01 -6.15
CA GLU A 61 8.29 8.66 -7.31
C GLU A 61 8.33 7.74 -8.53
N ASP A 62 7.37 7.88 -9.44
CA ASP A 62 7.40 7.17 -10.72
C ASP A 62 8.09 8.01 -11.80
N LYS A 63 9.17 7.50 -12.37
CA LYS A 63 9.90 8.16 -13.46
C LYS A 63 9.10 8.26 -14.75
N LEU A 64 8.15 7.35 -14.99
CA LEU A 64 7.32 7.39 -16.20
C LEU A 64 6.09 8.27 -16.04
N ALA A 65 5.54 8.34 -14.84
CA ALA A 65 4.41 9.19 -14.50
C ALA A 65 4.89 10.41 -13.68
N LEU A 66 5.44 11.41 -14.38
CA LEU A 66 5.98 12.62 -13.77
C LEU A 66 4.97 13.28 -12.82
N GLY A 67 5.42 13.59 -11.60
CA GLY A 67 4.59 14.18 -10.55
C GLY A 67 3.84 13.18 -9.68
N VAL A 68 3.83 11.89 -10.03
CA VAL A 68 3.22 10.85 -9.18
C VAL A 68 4.15 10.50 -8.03
N ARG A 69 3.61 10.64 -6.82
CA ARG A 69 4.29 10.39 -5.54
C ARG A 69 3.57 9.28 -4.79
N HIS A 70 4.30 8.25 -4.42
CA HIS A 70 3.81 7.19 -3.55
C HIS A 70 4.31 7.44 -2.13
N THR A 71 3.37 7.52 -1.20
CA THR A 71 3.63 7.94 0.18
C THR A 71 3.41 6.80 1.17
N ALA A 72 3.91 6.98 2.39
CA ALA A 72 3.77 6.02 3.47
C ALA A 72 2.31 5.97 3.96
N PRO A 73 1.65 4.80 3.92
CA PRO A 73 0.29 4.66 4.43
C PRO A 73 0.20 4.74 5.96
N ALA A 74 1.32 4.61 6.67
CA ALA A 74 1.37 4.54 8.13
C ALA A 74 2.70 5.09 8.66
N GLU A 75 2.70 5.58 9.90
CA GLU A 75 3.92 5.95 10.61
C GLU A 75 4.66 4.69 11.10
N GLY A 76 5.98 4.69 10.95
CA GLY A 76 6.79 3.56 11.40
C GLY A 76 8.21 3.58 10.86
N ARG A 77 8.79 2.39 10.75
CA ARG A 77 10.15 2.18 10.24
C ARG A 77 10.13 1.33 8.98
N ILE A 78 10.91 1.69 7.98
CA ILE A 78 11.09 0.87 6.77
C ILE A 78 11.83 -0.42 7.16
N LEU A 79 11.07 -1.51 7.22
CA LEU A 79 11.59 -2.83 7.57
C LEU A 79 12.31 -3.47 6.37
N ALA A 80 11.75 -3.34 5.18
CA ALA A 80 12.28 -3.99 3.98
C ALA A 80 11.93 -3.24 2.70
N VAL A 81 12.88 -3.21 1.76
CA VAL A 81 12.65 -2.81 0.37
C VAL A 81 12.95 -4.03 -0.50
N ASN A 82 11.92 -4.82 -0.78
CA ASN A 82 12.05 -6.08 -1.49
C ASN A 82 12.23 -5.84 -2.98
N ARG A 83 13.25 -6.47 -3.56
CA ARG A 83 13.55 -6.40 -5.00
C ARG A 83 13.53 -7.78 -5.63
N GLY A 84 13.09 -7.84 -6.88
CA GLY A 84 13.05 -9.03 -7.71
C GLY A 84 14.13 -9.05 -8.79
N HIS A 85 13.88 -9.84 -9.83
CA HIS A 85 14.75 -9.95 -10.99
C HIS A 85 15.02 -8.57 -11.62
N ARG A 86 16.27 -8.34 -12.07
CA ARG A 86 16.74 -7.04 -12.61
C ARG A 86 16.47 -5.84 -11.68
N ARG A 87 16.46 -6.07 -10.36
CA ARG A 87 16.21 -5.04 -9.32
C ARG A 87 14.82 -4.40 -9.37
N ALA A 88 13.85 -5.04 -10.04
CA ALA A 88 12.46 -4.61 -10.03
C ALA A 88 11.96 -4.49 -8.58
N LEU A 89 11.36 -3.36 -8.21
CA LEU A 89 10.77 -3.22 -6.89
C LEU A 89 9.59 -4.19 -6.77
N LYS A 90 9.50 -4.92 -5.66
CA LYS A 90 8.35 -5.76 -5.32
C LYS A 90 7.47 -5.07 -4.29
N SER A 91 8.07 -4.67 -3.18
CA SER A 91 7.34 -4.01 -2.10
C SER A 91 8.24 -3.18 -1.20
N VAL A 92 7.66 -2.16 -0.58
CA VAL A 92 8.23 -1.44 0.58
C VAL A 92 7.41 -1.82 1.80
N ILE A 93 8.04 -2.38 2.83
CA ILE A 93 7.39 -2.82 4.07
C ILE A 93 7.72 -1.83 5.18
N ILE A 94 6.70 -1.39 5.90
CA ILE A 94 6.77 -0.52 7.07
C ILE A 94 6.33 -1.32 8.28
N GLU A 95 7.16 -1.35 9.31
CA GLU A 95 6.78 -1.82 10.64
C GLU A 95 6.18 -0.65 11.41
N LEU A 96 4.94 -0.82 11.89
CA LEU A 96 4.17 0.28 12.47
C LEU A 96 4.75 0.72 13.81
N SER A 97 4.74 2.04 14.03
CA SER A 97 5.09 2.60 15.34
C SER A 97 4.05 2.19 16.40
N ARG A 98 4.42 2.31 17.67
CA ARG A 98 3.46 2.09 18.76
C ARG A 98 2.30 3.10 18.70
N GLY A 99 2.59 4.37 18.43
CA GLY A 99 1.58 5.42 18.30
C GLY A 99 0.59 5.12 17.17
N GLU A 100 1.11 4.66 16.03
CA GLU A 100 0.31 4.22 14.90
C GLU A 100 -0.66 3.07 15.27
N LEU A 101 -0.16 2.05 15.98
CA LEU A 101 -0.96 0.90 16.45
C LEU A 101 -2.05 1.30 17.46
N GLU A 102 -1.78 2.31 18.29
CA GLU A 102 -2.72 2.86 19.26
C GLU A 102 -3.68 3.90 18.63
N GLY A 103 -3.59 4.15 17.33
CA GLY A 103 -4.42 5.12 16.60
C GLY A 103 -4.04 6.58 16.82
N ARG A 104 -2.82 6.84 17.32
CA ARG A 104 -2.25 8.17 17.58
C ARG A 104 -0.95 8.34 16.77
N PRO A 105 -1.05 8.45 15.44
CA PRO A 105 0.11 8.79 14.61
C PRO A 105 0.67 10.16 15.02
N ASP A 106 1.98 10.33 14.93
CA ASP A 106 2.71 11.56 15.29
C ASP A 106 2.64 11.95 16.77
N ALA A 107 2.30 11.02 17.67
CA ALA A 107 2.40 11.27 19.11
C ALA A 107 3.85 11.68 19.45
N PRO A 108 4.05 12.83 20.11
CA PRO A 108 5.39 13.26 20.43
C PRO A 108 6.02 12.24 21.37
N ARG A 109 7.30 11.93 21.14
CA ARG A 109 8.09 11.05 22.01
C ARG A 109 8.43 11.79 23.30
N PHE A 110 7.43 12.07 24.14
CA PHE A 110 7.59 12.60 25.49
C PHE A 110 6.94 11.65 26.49
#